data_AF-A0A558BPV0-F1
#
_entry.id   AF-A0A558BPV0-F1
#
_cell.length_a   1.000
_cell.length_b   1.000
_cell.length_c   1.000
_cell.angle_alpha   90.00
_cell.angle_beta   90.00
_cell.angle_gamma   90.00
#
_symmetry.space_group_name_H-M   'P 1'
#
loop_
_entity.id
_entity.type
_entity.pdbx_description
1 polymer ?
#
loop_
_entity_poly.entity_id
_entity_poly.type
_entity_poly.pdbx_seq_one_letter_code
_entity_poly.pdbx_strand_id
1 'polypeptide(L)' 'MDIKYLSDPKGNITGVFIPIEDWEQLKKEYKISEDVPADSGDKLQKGLADALKKAKIEPGDEA' A
#
# COMPACT_ATOMS: atom_id res chain seq x y z
N MET A 1 0.67 -18.82 16.87
CA MET A 1 0.47 -17.36 16.93
C MET A 1 1.41 -16.66 17.90
N ASP A 2 2.56 -16.22 17.38
CA ASP A 2 3.44 -15.22 18.00
C ASP A 2 3.27 -13.93 17.18
N ILE A 3 2.56 -12.94 17.73
CA ILE A 3 2.26 -11.69 17.02
C ILE A 3 3.21 -10.62 17.53
N LYS A 4 3.96 -10.00 16.62
CA LYS A 4 4.91 -8.95 16.97
C LYS A 4 4.47 -7.61 16.43
N TYR A 5 4.37 -6.62 17.31
CA TYR A 5 3.96 -5.27 16.94
C TYR A 5 5.17 -4.49 16.46
N LEU A 6 5.02 -3.85 15.30
CA LEU A 6 5.98 -2.91 14.74
C LEU A 6 5.53 -1.52 15.15
N SER A 7 6.40 -0.80 15.84
CA SER A 7 6.16 0.58 16.24
C SER A 7 7.07 1.52 15.47
N ASP A 8 6.51 2.61 14.96
CA ASP A 8 7.27 3.72 14.40
C ASP A 8 8.14 4.37 15.48
N PRO A 9 9.20 5.12 15.11
CA PRO A 9 10.05 5.84 16.07
C PRO A 9 9.30 6.86 16.95
N LYS A 10 8.03 7.17 16.63
CA LYS A 10 7.11 7.99 17.43
C LYS A 10 6.30 7.19 18.47
N GLY A 11 6.49 5.88 18.57
CA GLY A 11 5.77 5.01 19.50
C GLY A 11 4.38 4.55 19.02
N ASN A 12 3.98 4.89 17.80
CA ASN A 12 2.71 4.46 17.23
C ASN A 12 2.88 3.06 16.61
N ILE A 13 1.94 2.16 16.88
CA ILE A 13 1.92 0.84 16.25
C ILE A 13 1.53 1.02 14.78
N THR A 14 2.46 0.77 13.86
CA THR A 14 2.27 0.95 12.42
C THR A 14 2.18 -0.37 11.66
N GLY A 15 2.46 -1.49 12.32
CA GLY A 15 2.25 -2.80 11.71
C GLY A 15 2.20 -3.92 12.74
N VAL A 16 1.73 -5.07 12.28
CA VAL A 16 1.82 -6.33 13.01
C VAL A 16 2.48 -7.35 12.11
N PHE A 17 3.42 -8.08 12.67
CA PHE A 17 4.03 -9.24 12.04
C PHE A 17 3.29 -10.49 12.51
N ILE A 18 2.74 -11.22 11.56
CA ILE A 18 2.06 -12.50 11.75
C ILE A 18 2.81 -13.53 10.90
N PRO A 19 3.21 -14.69 11.46
CA PRO A 19 3.78 -15.79 10.68
C PRO A 19 2.85 -16.21 9.54
N ILE A 20 3.41 -16.54 8.37
CA ILE A 20 2.60 -16.87 7.18
C ILE A 20 1.66 -18.05 7.42
N GLU A 21 2.08 -19.06 8.19
CA GLU A 21 1.23 -20.20 8.54
C GLU A 21 0.00 -19.81 9.37
N ASP A 22 0.19 -18.91 10.35
CA ASP A 22 -0.91 -18.35 11.14
C ASP A 22 -1.79 -17.44 10.27
N TRP A 23 -1.22 -16.65 9.35
CA TRP A 23 -1.95 -15.80 8.41
C TRP A 23 -2.81 -16.62 7.43
N GLU A 24 -2.27 -17.71 6.88
CA GLU A 24 -2.99 -18.64 6.01
C GLU A 24 -4.19 -19.29 6.70
N GLN A 25 -4.05 -19.65 7.99
CA GLN A 25 -5.16 -20.19 8.78
C GLN A 25 -6.23 -19.13 9.03
N LEU A 26 -5.82 -17.91 9.41
CA LEU A 26 -6.73 -16.79 9.58
C LEU A 26 -7.50 -16.46 8.29
N LYS A 27 -6.82 -16.47 7.14
CA LYS A 27 -7.47 -16.24 5.84
C LYS A 27 -8.57 -17.25 5.56
N LYS A 28 -8.35 -18.53 5.89
CA LYS A 28 -9.34 -19.60 5.71
C LYS A 28 -10.49 -19.51 6.70
N GLU A 29 -10.18 -19.25 7.97
CA GLU A 29 -11.18 -19.17 9.05
C GLU A 29 -12.11 -17.96 8.89
N TYR A 30 -11.53 -16.80 8.60
CA TYR A 30 -12.27 -15.55 8.47
C TYR A 30 -12.70 -15.23 7.03
N LYS A 31 -12.45 -16.14 6.07
CA LYS A 31 -12.68 -15.95 4.64
C LYS A 31 -12.20 -14.57 4.16
N ILE A 32 -10.98 -14.21 4.57
CA ILE A 32 -10.38 -12.94 4.20
C ILE A 32 -10.05 -13.03 2.71
N SER A 33 -10.87 -12.39 1.88
CA SER A 33 -10.54 -12.15 0.48
C SER A 33 -9.57 -10.98 0.43
N GLU A 34 -8.33 -11.24 0.03
CA GLU A 34 -7.35 -10.18 -0.31
C GLU A 34 -7.74 -9.42 -1.60
N ASP A 35 -8.96 -9.66 -2.12
CA ASP A 35 -9.64 -8.92 -3.20
C ASP A 35 -10.12 -7.53 -2.73
N VAL A 36 -9.31 -6.85 -1.92
CA VAL A 36 -9.35 -5.39 -1.93
C VAL A 36 -8.32 -5.03 -3.00
N PRO A 37 -8.73 -4.70 -4.24
CA PRO A 37 -7.79 -4.15 -5.18
C PRO A 37 -7.14 -2.98 -4.46
N ALA A 38 -5.83 -3.10 -4.20
CA ALA A 38 -5.01 -2.00 -3.73
C ALA A 38 -5.30 -0.86 -4.71
N ASP A 39 -6.11 0.09 -4.25
CA ASP A 39 -6.93 1.00 -5.06
C ASP A 39 -6.34 1.13 -6.47
N SER A 40 -6.86 0.29 -7.38
CA SER A 40 -6.17 -0.28 -8.54
C SER A 40 -5.21 0.72 -9.18
N GLY A 41 -4.03 0.25 -9.62
CA GLY A 41 -2.97 1.07 -10.23
C GLY A 41 -3.46 2.21 -11.15
N ASP A 42 -4.64 2.10 -11.78
CA ASP A 42 -5.43 3.17 -12.37
C ASP A 42 -5.60 4.48 -11.56
N LYS A 43 -5.94 4.45 -10.25
CA LYS A 43 -6.08 5.68 -9.45
C LYS A 43 -4.72 6.31 -9.15
N LEU A 44 -3.70 5.50 -8.92
CA LEU A 44 -2.32 5.95 -8.76
C LEU A 44 -1.77 6.53 -10.08
N GLN A 45 -2.04 5.89 -11.21
CA GLN A 45 -1.68 6.37 -12.55
C GLN A 45 -2.41 7.67 -12.89
N LYS A 46 -3.71 7.79 -12.56
CA LYS A 46 -4.45 9.05 -12.72
C LYS A 46 -3.86 10.16 -11.84
N GLY A 47 -3.57 9.89 -10.57
CA GLY A 47 -2.92 10.87 -9.69
C GLY A 47 -1.56 11.31 -10.20
N LEU A 48 -0.74 10.38 -10.71
CA LEU A 48 0.55 10.67 -11.33
C LEU A 48 0.40 11.49 -12.62
N ALA A 49 -0.54 11.12 -13.50
CA ALA A 49 -0.81 11.85 -14.73
C ALA A 49 -1.34 13.28 -14.49
N ASP A 50 -2.20 13.47 -13.48
CA ASP A 50 -2.68 14.79 -13.07
C ASP A 50 -1.54 15.64 -12.48
N ALA A 51 -0.68 15.03 -11.66
CA ALA A 51 0.49 15.70 -11.10
C ALA A 51 1.49 16.12 -12.18
N LEU A 52 1.75 15.27 -13.18
CA LEU A 52 2.62 15.57 -14.32
C LEU A 52 2.05 16.70 -15.20
N LYS A 53 0.74 16.71 -15.46
CA LYS A 53 0.07 17.79 -16.18
C LYS A 53 0.12 19.12 -15.41
N LYS A 54 -0.09 19.07 -14.09
CA LYS A 54 -0.05 20.24 -13.21
C LYS A 54 1.37 20.79 -13.03
N ALA A 55 2.38 19.92 -13.09
CA ALA A 55 3.80 20.30 -13.02
C ALA A 55 4.32 20.94 -14.31
N LYS A 56 3.52 21.01 -15.39
CA LYS A 56 3.83 21.69 -16.66
C LYS A 56 5.27 21.45 -17.12
N ILE A 57 5.68 20.17 -17.18
CA ILE A 57 6.88 19.78 -17.92
C ILE A 57 6.49 19.83 -19.40
N GLU A 58 6.67 20.99 -20.01
CA GLU A 58 6.63 21.14 -21.46
C GLU A 58 7.90 20.47 -22.01
N PRO A 59 7.82 19.49 -22.93
CA PRO A 59 9.00 19.08 -23.70
C PRO A 59 9.31 20.21 -24.68
N GLY A 60 9.96 21.27 -24.21
CA GLY A 60 10.15 22.48 -25.01
C GLY A 60 10.91 23.62 -24.36
N ASP A 61 11.66 23.38 -23.28
CA ASP A 61 12.59 24.38 -22.75
C ASP A 61 13.98 23.74 -22.57
N GLU A 62 14.69 23.57 -23.69
CA GLU A 62 16.14 23.47 -23.68
C GLU A 62 16.70 24.07 -24.98
N ALA A 63 17.34 25.24 -24.79
CA ALA A 63 18.44 25.90 -25.52
C ALA A 63 18.36 26.09 -27.05
#